data_AF-A0A2W2BL22-F1
#
_entry.id   AF-A0A2W2BL22-F1
#
_cell.length_a   1.000
_cell.length_b   1.000
_cell.length_c   1.000
_cell.angle_alpha   90.00
_cell.angle_beta   90.00
_cell.angle_gamma   90.00
#
_symmetry.space_group_name_H-M   'P 1'
#
loop_
_entity.id
_entity.type
_entity.pdbx_description
1 polymer ?
#
loop_
_entity_poly.entity_id
_entity_poly.type
_entity_poly.pdbx_seq_one_letter_code
_entity_poly.pdbx_strand_id
1 'polypeptide(L)'
;MTVAAIVKRSSTRLVSIGEDADIRAVAARIGEPDTGAVVVLNQAGELTGIITEHDLVRAMATGNAGLTARDFMTREVFTCAPRDTDIGVMLAMTEREIRHMPVVLEGKAVAMIGLPEVVKYRLGKIGRLAEEAQQEPDDAKRLDILSSHLKKLPGDMRRGQIVDVARRVIVEQGMKGFTVRNITREAGLSPGMINLHFGSMEGLLHAVFDSVMFELPDTAGREPVNLTVAIINLRLIVKRYFEPQYFSRQSLLVWLPLFDAMLRDPEFRKKVYARDEDYVAEFASHIAKVMAFRQIEGDAVAIARNLMSFMDGLWLRWCHSSRDDTRPEHAAAMEYLESKVGSLAIEGV
;
A
#
# COMPACT_ATOMS: atom_id res chain seq x y z
N MET A 1 -15.15 -1.67 18.23
CA MET A 1 -16.32 -1.08 17.53
C MET A 1 -16.70 -1.99 16.39
N THR A 2 -17.92 -1.93 15.87
CA THR A 2 -18.36 -2.92 14.88
C THR A 2 -18.08 -2.51 13.43
N VAL A 3 -17.88 -3.49 12.55
CA VAL A 3 -17.77 -3.34 11.10
C VAL A 3 -18.97 -2.58 10.52
N ALA A 4 -20.18 -2.81 11.03
CA ALA A 4 -21.40 -2.11 10.60
C ALA A 4 -21.26 -0.57 10.66
N ALA A 5 -20.54 -0.07 11.67
CA ALA A 5 -20.36 1.37 11.86
C ALA A 5 -19.35 1.97 10.86
N ILE A 6 -18.38 1.15 10.39
CA ILE A 6 -17.43 1.54 9.34
C ILE A 6 -18.15 1.55 7.99
N VAL A 7 -18.87 0.47 7.66
CA VAL A 7 -19.62 0.33 6.40
C VAL A 7 -20.60 1.49 6.20
N LYS A 8 -21.33 1.90 7.25
CA LYS A 8 -22.27 3.03 7.17
C LYS A 8 -21.63 4.37 6.80
N ARG A 9 -20.32 4.52 7.04
CA ARG A 9 -19.56 5.76 6.77
C ARG A 9 -18.59 5.62 5.60
N SER A 10 -18.41 4.40 5.09
CA SER A 10 -17.53 4.15 3.96
C SER A 10 -18.22 4.47 2.65
N SER A 11 -17.46 4.99 1.69
CA SER A 11 -17.88 5.14 0.30
C SER A 11 -17.73 3.85 -0.51
N THR A 12 -17.06 2.83 0.04
CA THR A 12 -16.78 1.56 -0.64
C THR A 12 -18.08 0.81 -0.90
N ARG A 13 -18.44 0.67 -2.18
CA ARG A 13 -19.57 -0.16 -2.61
C ARG A 13 -19.11 -1.60 -2.72
N LEU A 14 -20.02 -2.54 -2.48
CA LEU A 14 -19.76 -3.93 -2.83
C LEU A 14 -19.70 -4.03 -4.37
N VAL A 15 -18.49 -4.16 -4.90
CA VAL A 15 -18.31 -4.44 -6.33
C VAL A 15 -18.32 -5.96 -6.51
N SER A 16 -19.25 -6.44 -7.33
CA SER A 16 -19.46 -7.87 -7.58
C SER A 16 -19.48 -8.19 -9.06
N ILE A 17 -19.17 -9.45 -9.36
CA ILE A 17 -19.21 -10.01 -10.71
C ILE A 17 -19.70 -11.47 -10.68
N GLY A 18 -20.28 -11.95 -11.78
CA GLY A 18 -20.73 -13.34 -11.91
C GLY A 18 -19.59 -14.32 -12.19
N GLU A 19 -19.74 -15.58 -11.80
CA GLU A 19 -18.75 -16.66 -12.01
C GLU A 19 -18.33 -16.88 -13.46
N ASP A 20 -19.27 -16.70 -14.39
CA ASP A 20 -19.07 -16.92 -15.83
C ASP A 20 -18.61 -15.64 -16.56
N ALA A 21 -18.40 -14.54 -15.84
CA ALA A 21 -17.94 -13.30 -16.45
C ALA A 21 -16.52 -13.46 -16.99
N ASP A 22 -16.30 -12.99 -18.21
CA ASP A 22 -14.98 -13.04 -18.82
C ASP A 22 -13.97 -12.14 -18.11
N ILE A 23 -12.69 -12.43 -18.34
CA ILE A 23 -11.57 -11.71 -17.75
C ILE A 23 -11.57 -10.19 -18.06
N ARG A 24 -12.14 -9.75 -19.19
CA ARG A 24 -12.22 -8.31 -19.53
C ARG A 24 -13.28 -7.61 -18.69
N ALA A 25 -14.42 -8.27 -18.47
CA ALA A 25 -15.47 -7.78 -17.58
C ALA A 25 -14.94 -7.66 -16.14
N VAL A 26 -14.13 -8.63 -15.68
CA VAL A 26 -13.43 -8.56 -14.40
C VAL A 26 -12.46 -7.37 -14.37
N ALA A 27 -11.64 -7.20 -15.39
CA ALA A 27 -10.71 -6.08 -15.51
C ALA A 27 -11.39 -4.71 -15.50
N ALA A 28 -12.51 -4.58 -16.21
CA ALA A 28 -13.29 -3.35 -16.23
C ALA A 28 -13.82 -2.97 -14.84
N ARG A 29 -14.26 -3.94 -14.04
CA ARG A 29 -14.73 -3.70 -12.66
C ARG A 29 -13.59 -3.33 -11.71
N ILE A 30 -12.46 -4.02 -11.79
CA ILE A 30 -11.28 -3.70 -10.97
C ILE A 30 -10.69 -2.33 -11.36
N GLY A 31 -10.78 -1.94 -12.63
CA GLY A 31 -10.34 -0.63 -13.11
C GLY A 31 -11.22 0.55 -12.68
N GLU A 32 -12.36 0.32 -12.02
CA GLU A 32 -13.18 1.39 -11.45
C GLU A 32 -12.43 2.08 -10.29
N PRO A 33 -12.54 3.42 -10.14
CA PRO A 33 -11.89 4.14 -9.05
C PRO A 33 -12.19 3.52 -7.68
N ASP A 34 -11.16 3.44 -6.82
CA ASP A 34 -11.25 2.90 -5.47
C ASP A 34 -11.68 1.41 -5.38
N THR A 35 -11.49 0.62 -6.46
CA THR A 35 -11.87 -0.80 -6.53
C THR A 35 -10.63 -1.72 -6.59
N GLY A 36 -10.05 -2.06 -5.43
CA GLY A 36 -8.89 -2.97 -5.36
C GLY A 36 -9.23 -4.47 -5.38
N ALA A 37 -10.51 -4.83 -5.29
CA ALA A 37 -11.00 -6.21 -5.34
C ALA A 37 -12.49 -6.27 -5.68
N VAL A 38 -12.92 -7.39 -6.29
CA VAL A 38 -14.32 -7.70 -6.60
C VAL A 38 -14.72 -9.05 -6.01
N VAL A 39 -15.94 -9.15 -5.50
CA VAL A 39 -16.49 -10.45 -5.07
C VAL A 39 -17.10 -11.18 -6.26
N VAL A 40 -16.93 -12.50 -6.29
CA VAL A 40 -17.54 -13.37 -7.29
C VAL A 40 -18.78 -14.01 -6.68
N LEU A 41 -19.90 -13.88 -7.39
CA LEU A 41 -21.20 -14.40 -6.99
C LEU A 41 -21.68 -15.45 -7.98
N ASN A 42 -22.30 -16.52 -7.47
CA ASN A 42 -23.01 -17.49 -8.31
C ASN A 42 -24.37 -16.97 -8.76
N GLN A 43 -25.09 -17.75 -9.57
CA GLN A 43 -26.44 -17.39 -10.06
C GLN A 43 -27.49 -17.23 -8.94
N ALA A 44 -27.28 -17.83 -7.77
CA ALA A 44 -28.11 -17.66 -6.58
C ALA A 44 -27.76 -16.40 -5.76
N GLY A 45 -26.71 -15.67 -6.15
CA GLY A 45 -26.20 -14.48 -5.45
C GLY A 45 -25.33 -14.79 -4.23
N GLU A 46 -24.83 -16.02 -4.10
CA GLU A 46 -23.96 -16.45 -3.01
C GLU A 46 -22.50 -16.13 -3.32
N LEU A 47 -21.74 -15.78 -2.28
CA LEU A 47 -20.31 -15.50 -2.39
C LEU A 47 -19.53 -16.80 -2.65
N THR A 48 -18.92 -16.92 -3.82
CA THR A 48 -18.14 -18.11 -4.22
C THR A 48 -16.65 -17.84 -4.41
N GLY A 49 -16.26 -16.57 -4.49
CA GLY A 49 -14.85 -16.21 -4.59
C GLY A 49 -14.60 -14.71 -4.44
N ILE A 50 -13.33 -14.35 -4.47
CA ILE A 50 -12.85 -12.98 -4.57
C ILE A 50 -11.76 -12.91 -5.63
N ILE A 51 -11.73 -11.80 -6.36
CA ILE A 51 -10.67 -11.50 -7.33
C ILE A 51 -10.09 -10.15 -6.95
N THR A 52 -8.78 -10.13 -6.73
CA THR A 52 -7.99 -8.92 -6.54
C THR A 52 -7.30 -8.51 -7.84
N GLU A 53 -6.72 -7.32 -7.87
CA GLU A 53 -5.81 -6.91 -8.95
C GLU A 53 -4.73 -7.97 -9.24
N HIS A 54 -4.19 -8.59 -8.19
CA HIS A 54 -3.18 -9.64 -8.31
C HIS A 54 -3.72 -10.89 -9.03
N ASP A 55 -4.92 -11.34 -8.65
CA ASP A 55 -5.56 -12.50 -9.28
C ASP A 55 -5.83 -12.23 -10.77
N LEU A 56 -6.28 -11.02 -11.10
CA LEU A 56 -6.50 -10.59 -12.48
C LEU A 56 -5.19 -10.58 -13.29
N VAL A 57 -4.12 -9.99 -12.74
CA VAL A 57 -2.80 -9.99 -13.39
C VAL A 57 -2.29 -11.41 -13.60
N ARG A 58 -2.44 -12.30 -12.60
CA ARG A 58 -2.10 -13.74 -12.69
C ARG A 58 -2.94 -14.48 -13.71
N ALA A 59 -4.19 -14.10 -13.92
CA ALA A 59 -5.05 -14.71 -14.92
C ALA A 59 -4.67 -14.27 -16.34
N MET A 60 -4.48 -12.97 -16.54
CA MET A 60 -4.03 -12.40 -17.82
C MET A 60 -2.66 -12.96 -18.22
N ALA A 61 -1.82 -13.23 -17.22
CA ALA A 61 -0.53 -13.89 -17.39
C ALA A 61 -0.61 -15.22 -18.15
N THR A 62 -1.72 -15.94 -18.10
CA THR A 62 -1.82 -17.23 -18.80
C THR A 62 -1.92 -17.09 -20.32
N GLY A 63 -2.21 -15.87 -20.82
CA GLY A 63 -2.51 -15.63 -22.24
C GLY A 63 -3.86 -16.21 -22.69
N ASN A 64 -4.62 -16.82 -21.77
CA ASN A 64 -5.92 -17.40 -22.08
C ASN A 64 -7.00 -16.32 -21.98
N ALA A 65 -7.40 -15.78 -23.13
CA ALA A 65 -8.49 -14.80 -23.22
C ALA A 65 -9.89 -15.39 -22.93
N GLY A 66 -10.01 -16.71 -22.84
CA GLY A 66 -11.26 -17.43 -22.53
C GLY A 66 -11.48 -17.68 -21.04
N LEU A 67 -10.60 -17.19 -20.15
CA LEU A 67 -10.80 -17.32 -18.72
C LEU A 67 -12.03 -16.54 -18.25
N THR A 68 -12.79 -17.18 -17.38
CA THR A 68 -13.90 -16.61 -16.64
C THR A 68 -13.49 -16.40 -15.18
N ALA A 69 -14.26 -15.58 -14.45
CA ALA A 69 -13.99 -15.27 -13.05
C ALA A 69 -13.76 -16.54 -12.20
N ARG A 70 -14.52 -17.61 -12.43
CA ARG A 70 -14.39 -18.88 -11.69
C ARG A 70 -13.04 -19.58 -11.86
N ASP A 71 -12.32 -19.31 -12.95
CA ASP A 71 -11.10 -20.02 -13.33
C ASP A 71 -9.88 -19.51 -12.55
N PHE A 72 -9.94 -18.27 -12.06
CA PHE A 72 -8.81 -17.63 -11.40
C PHE A 72 -9.14 -16.92 -10.09
N MET A 73 -10.40 -16.93 -9.64
CA MET A 73 -10.79 -16.42 -8.33
C MET A 73 -10.17 -17.21 -7.18
N THR A 74 -9.93 -16.51 -6.08
CA THR A 74 -9.62 -17.13 -4.79
C THR A 74 -10.92 -17.64 -4.17
N ARG A 75 -11.02 -18.96 -3.96
CA ARG A 75 -12.23 -19.64 -3.43
C ARG A 75 -12.32 -19.58 -1.91
N GLU A 76 -11.18 -19.60 -1.23
CA GLU A 76 -11.14 -19.46 0.23
C GLU A 76 -11.24 -17.98 0.59
N VAL A 77 -12.48 -17.49 0.66
CA VAL A 77 -12.75 -16.09 0.95
C VAL A 77 -12.85 -15.87 2.45
N PHE A 78 -11.89 -15.13 3.01
CA PHE A 78 -12.00 -14.65 4.38
C PHE A 78 -13.04 -13.54 4.46
N THR A 79 -13.97 -13.66 5.40
CA THR A 79 -15.09 -12.74 5.56
C THR A 79 -15.21 -12.28 7.00
N CYS A 80 -15.89 -11.15 7.21
CA CYS A 80 -16.31 -10.70 8.53
C CYS A 80 -17.81 -10.45 8.57
N ALA A 81 -18.39 -10.48 9.76
CA ALA A 81 -19.78 -10.11 10.00
C ALA A 81 -19.90 -8.62 10.38
N PRO A 82 -21.06 -7.97 10.14
CA PRO A 82 -21.28 -6.59 10.57
C PRO A 82 -21.09 -6.35 12.08
N ARG A 83 -21.23 -7.41 12.90
CA ARG A 83 -21.02 -7.37 14.35
C ARG A 83 -19.55 -7.46 14.77
N ASP A 84 -18.67 -7.90 13.87
CA ASP A 84 -17.27 -8.11 14.18
C ASP A 84 -16.59 -6.79 14.50
N THR A 85 -15.51 -6.86 15.28
CA THR A 85 -14.85 -5.64 15.71
C THR A 85 -13.85 -5.14 14.67
N ASP A 86 -13.74 -3.82 14.54
CA ASP A 86 -12.70 -3.14 13.78
C ASP A 86 -11.29 -3.66 14.12
N ILE A 87 -11.00 -3.91 15.41
CA ILE A 87 -9.74 -4.54 15.86
C ILE A 87 -9.59 -5.95 15.31
N GLY A 88 -10.60 -6.79 15.51
CA GLY A 88 -10.55 -8.19 15.08
C GLY A 88 -10.38 -8.32 13.58
N VAL A 89 -11.03 -7.45 12.81
CA VAL A 89 -10.88 -7.41 11.34
C VAL A 89 -9.47 -6.97 10.93
N MET A 90 -8.89 -5.95 11.55
CA MET A 90 -7.50 -5.53 11.24
C MET A 90 -6.49 -6.64 11.59
N LEU A 91 -6.62 -7.28 12.76
CA LEU A 91 -5.75 -8.39 13.13
C LEU A 91 -5.86 -9.55 12.14
N ALA A 92 -7.09 -9.92 11.77
CA ALA A 92 -7.31 -10.97 10.78
C ALA A 92 -6.77 -10.61 9.39
N MET A 93 -6.84 -9.33 9.00
CA MET A 93 -6.22 -8.84 7.76
C MET A 93 -4.69 -8.94 7.80
N THR A 94 -4.06 -8.56 8.92
CA THR A 94 -2.62 -8.62 9.11
C THR A 94 -2.11 -10.06 9.16
N GLU A 95 -2.71 -10.94 9.97
CA GLU A 95 -2.30 -12.35 10.11
C GLU A 95 -2.39 -13.13 8.81
N ARG A 96 -3.31 -12.73 7.92
CA ARG A 96 -3.57 -13.41 6.65
C ARG A 96 -2.99 -12.67 5.44
N GLU A 97 -2.29 -11.57 5.68
CA GLU A 97 -1.68 -10.72 4.64
C GLU A 97 -2.68 -10.24 3.56
N ILE A 98 -3.96 -10.07 3.94
CA ILE A 98 -5.03 -9.60 3.04
C ILE A 98 -5.41 -8.16 3.37
N ARG A 99 -5.82 -7.41 2.33
CA ARG A 99 -6.19 -5.98 2.48
C ARG A 99 -7.67 -5.71 2.25
N HIS A 100 -8.40 -6.67 1.70
CA HIS A 100 -9.82 -6.57 1.41
C HIS A 100 -10.54 -7.75 2.06
N MET A 101 -11.68 -7.48 2.69
CA MET A 101 -12.48 -8.51 3.35
C MET A 101 -13.96 -8.25 3.06
N PRO A 102 -14.67 -9.20 2.42
CA PRO A 102 -16.11 -9.09 2.27
C PRO A 102 -16.83 -9.14 3.63
N VAL A 103 -17.82 -8.27 3.78
CA VAL A 103 -18.73 -8.28 4.93
C VAL A 103 -19.93 -9.14 4.57
N VAL A 104 -20.18 -10.20 5.33
CA VAL A 104 -21.26 -11.16 5.10
C VAL A 104 -22.32 -11.07 6.20
N LEU A 105 -23.58 -10.94 5.78
CA LEU A 105 -24.75 -10.99 6.66
C LEU A 105 -25.71 -12.05 6.12
N GLU A 106 -26.09 -13.00 6.98
CA GLU A 106 -27.02 -14.09 6.61
C GLU A 106 -26.60 -14.85 5.33
N GLY A 107 -25.29 -15.11 5.20
CA GLY A 107 -24.72 -15.83 4.06
C GLY A 107 -24.56 -15.01 2.79
N LYS A 108 -24.97 -13.73 2.78
CA LYS A 108 -24.84 -12.83 1.62
C LYS A 108 -23.74 -11.80 1.84
N ALA A 109 -22.91 -11.59 0.82
CA ALA A 109 -21.99 -10.45 0.80
C ALA A 109 -22.79 -9.15 0.69
N VAL A 110 -22.63 -8.24 1.65
CA VAL A 110 -23.38 -6.98 1.73
C VAL A 110 -22.50 -5.75 1.56
N ALA A 111 -21.21 -5.86 1.83
CA ALA A 111 -20.24 -4.78 1.68
C ALA A 111 -18.82 -5.33 1.49
N MET A 112 -17.89 -4.46 1.09
CA MET A 112 -16.46 -4.71 1.13
C MET A 112 -15.83 -3.76 2.14
N ILE A 113 -14.88 -4.25 2.94
CA ILE A 113 -14.05 -3.39 3.79
C ILE A 113 -12.59 -3.57 3.45
N GLY A 114 -11.88 -2.46 3.25
CA GLY A 114 -10.44 -2.43 3.07
C GLY A 114 -9.73 -1.96 4.34
N LEU A 115 -8.45 -2.31 4.46
CA LEU A 115 -7.60 -1.85 5.57
C LEU A 115 -7.59 -0.30 5.69
N PRO A 116 -7.50 0.50 4.61
CA PRO A 116 -7.54 1.96 4.70
C PRO A 116 -8.80 2.51 5.36
N GLU A 117 -9.98 1.93 5.09
CA GLU A 117 -11.25 2.34 5.67
C GLU A 117 -11.31 2.07 7.17
N VAL A 118 -10.82 0.90 7.60
CA VAL A 118 -10.79 0.55 9.02
C VAL A 118 -9.88 1.50 9.79
N VAL A 119 -8.71 1.81 9.23
CA VAL A 119 -7.75 2.76 9.79
C VAL A 119 -8.35 4.17 9.84
N LYS A 120 -8.92 4.67 8.73
CA LYS A 120 -9.55 6.01 8.64
C LYS A 120 -10.68 6.19 9.66
N TYR A 121 -11.58 5.21 9.77
CA TYR A 121 -12.69 5.26 10.72
C TYR A 121 -12.21 5.35 12.18
N ARG A 122 -11.16 4.59 12.49
CA ARG A 122 -10.57 4.54 13.82
C ARG A 122 -9.83 5.82 14.20
N LEU A 123 -9.02 6.36 13.28
CA LEU A 123 -8.36 7.66 13.46
C LEU A 123 -9.37 8.79 13.66
N GLY A 124 -10.45 8.80 12.87
CA GLY A 124 -11.54 9.77 13.04
C GLY A 124 -12.30 9.65 14.37
N LYS A 125 -12.26 8.49 15.05
CA LYS A 125 -12.80 8.37 16.40
C LYS A 125 -11.81 8.83 17.46
N ILE A 126 -10.53 8.50 17.30
CA ILE A 126 -9.49 8.99 18.19
C ILE A 126 -9.48 10.52 18.21
N GLY A 127 -9.64 11.17 17.05
CA GLY A 127 -9.79 12.62 16.95
C GLY A 127 -10.95 13.15 17.81
N ARG A 128 -12.15 12.57 17.70
CA ARG A 128 -13.31 12.96 18.52
C ARG A 128 -13.09 12.74 20.02
N LEU A 129 -12.43 11.65 20.40
CA LEU A 129 -12.09 11.37 21.80
C LEU A 129 -11.06 12.37 22.34
N ALA A 130 -10.12 12.82 21.50
CA ALA A 130 -9.16 13.85 21.85
C ALA A 130 -9.83 15.22 22.00
N GLU A 131 -10.82 15.53 21.17
CA GLU A 131 -11.67 16.73 21.30
C GLU A 131 -12.53 16.68 22.58
N GLU A 132 -13.17 15.55 22.88
CA GLU A 132 -13.92 15.33 24.13
C GLU A 132 -13.02 15.47 25.36
N ALA A 133 -11.81 14.90 25.32
CA ALA A 133 -10.84 15.03 26.41
C ALA A 133 -10.30 16.46 26.56
N GLN A 134 -10.19 17.25 25.48
CA GLN A 134 -9.83 18.67 25.60
C GLN A 134 -10.93 19.49 26.30
N GLN A 135 -12.19 19.13 26.09
CA GLN A 135 -13.35 19.80 26.68
C GLN A 135 -13.63 19.40 28.14
N GLU A 136 -13.10 18.28 28.63
CA GLU A 136 -13.28 17.82 30.02
C GLU A 136 -12.35 18.60 30.97
N PRO A 137 -12.84 19.49 31.85
CA PRO A 137 -11.97 20.35 32.67
C PRO A 137 -11.11 19.62 33.70
N ASP A 138 -11.48 18.40 34.11
CA ASP A 138 -10.79 17.61 35.15
C ASP A 138 -9.67 16.71 34.55
N ASP A 139 -8.42 16.99 34.91
CA ASP A 139 -7.24 16.26 34.43
C ASP A 139 -7.26 14.77 34.75
N ALA A 140 -7.86 14.36 35.88
CA ALA A 140 -7.96 12.94 36.23
C ALA A 140 -8.96 12.23 35.30
N LYS A 141 -10.06 12.89 34.95
CA LYS A 141 -11.05 12.38 33.98
C LYS A 141 -10.51 12.41 32.55
N ARG A 142 -9.75 13.44 32.16
CA ARG A 142 -9.02 13.46 30.88
C ARG A 142 -8.13 12.23 30.72
N LEU A 143 -7.33 11.94 31.74
CA LEU A 143 -6.44 10.78 31.79
C LEU A 143 -7.21 9.45 31.79
N ASP A 144 -8.37 9.37 32.42
CA ASP A 144 -9.22 8.17 32.41
C ASP A 144 -9.90 7.94 31.05
N ILE A 145 -10.43 8.99 30.42
CA ILE A 145 -11.03 8.96 29.07
C ILE A 145 -10.00 8.45 28.04
N LEU A 146 -8.80 9.02 28.07
CA LEU A 146 -7.71 8.65 27.16
C LEU A 146 -7.15 7.26 27.49
N SER A 147 -6.89 6.94 28.76
CA SER A 147 -6.25 5.67 29.14
C SER A 147 -7.16 4.44 29.04
N SER A 148 -8.46 4.58 29.29
CA SER A 148 -9.45 3.48 29.21
C SER A 148 -9.61 2.93 27.79
N HIS A 149 -9.50 3.80 26.78
CA HIS A 149 -9.60 3.44 25.36
C HIS A 149 -8.26 2.97 24.79
N LEU A 150 -7.15 3.57 25.26
CA LEU A 150 -5.81 3.15 24.86
C LEU A 150 -5.47 1.76 25.41
N LYS A 151 -5.83 1.43 26.66
CA LYS A 151 -5.59 0.10 27.28
C LYS A 151 -6.18 -1.08 26.50
N LYS A 152 -7.14 -0.85 25.59
CA LYS A 152 -7.79 -1.89 24.78
C LYS A 152 -7.19 -2.08 23.38
N LEU A 153 -6.14 -1.34 23.05
CA LEU A 153 -5.39 -1.53 21.81
C LEU A 153 -4.21 -2.48 22.08
N PRO A 154 -4.07 -3.59 21.33
CA PRO A 154 -2.86 -4.39 21.39
C PRO A 154 -1.63 -3.54 20.98
N GLY A 155 -0.45 -3.90 21.49
CA GLY A 155 0.74 -3.04 21.49
C GLY A 155 1.29 -2.70 20.10
N ASP A 156 1.04 -3.57 19.13
CA ASP A 156 1.27 -3.45 17.69
C ASP A 156 0.46 -2.30 17.06
N MET A 157 -0.82 -2.18 17.42
CA MET A 157 -1.75 -1.19 16.87
C MET A 157 -1.44 0.24 17.34
N ARG A 158 -0.91 0.41 18.56
CA ARG A 158 -0.52 1.74 19.06
C ARG A 158 0.76 2.25 18.42
N ARG A 159 1.69 1.35 18.16
CA ARG A 159 2.89 1.66 17.37
C ARG A 159 2.50 2.13 15.97
N GLY A 160 1.57 1.44 15.29
CA GLY A 160 1.04 1.85 13.98
C GLY A 160 0.39 3.24 13.99
N GLN A 161 -0.47 3.54 14.97
CA GLN A 161 -1.13 4.85 15.08
C GLN A 161 -0.11 6.01 15.20
N ILE A 162 0.93 5.83 16.03
CA ILE A 162 1.94 6.87 16.21
C ILE A 162 2.72 7.06 14.90
N VAL A 163 3.02 5.99 14.18
CA VAL A 163 3.66 6.04 12.86
C VAL A 163 2.80 6.80 11.85
N ASP A 164 1.48 6.54 11.77
CA ASP A 164 0.57 7.24 10.85
C ASP A 164 0.50 8.74 11.13
N VAL A 165 0.39 9.12 12.41
CA VAL A 165 0.39 10.53 12.84
C VAL A 165 1.73 11.17 12.49
N ALA A 166 2.83 10.51 12.82
CA ALA A 166 4.17 11.01 12.57
C ALA A 166 4.43 11.19 11.06
N ARG A 167 3.92 10.29 10.21
CA ARG A 167 3.94 10.42 8.74
C ARG A 167 3.18 11.66 8.28
N ARG A 168 1.95 11.89 8.76
CA ARG A 168 1.18 13.10 8.42
C ARG A 168 1.88 14.39 8.86
N VAL A 169 2.43 14.41 10.07
CA VAL A 169 3.19 15.56 10.58
C VAL A 169 4.36 15.90 9.65
N ILE A 170 5.09 14.90 9.13
CA ILE A 170 6.17 15.15 8.17
C ILE A 170 5.62 15.73 6.86
N VAL A 171 4.53 15.17 6.33
CA VAL A 171 3.94 15.63 5.06
C VAL A 171 3.40 17.06 5.17
N GLU A 172 2.76 17.41 6.29
CA GLU A 172 2.09 18.71 6.47
C GLU A 172 3.03 19.80 6.99
N GLN A 173 3.96 19.44 7.89
CA GLN A 173 4.79 20.40 8.64
C GLN A 173 6.29 20.21 8.42
N GLY A 174 6.69 19.21 7.62
CA GLY A 174 8.09 18.83 7.44
C GLY A 174 8.76 18.38 8.73
N MET A 175 10.08 18.25 8.70
CA MET A 175 10.85 17.85 9.88
C MET A 175 10.83 18.85 11.03
N LYS A 176 10.52 20.12 10.77
CA LYS A 176 10.30 21.10 11.85
C LYS A 176 9.10 20.72 12.72
N GLY A 177 8.09 20.07 12.12
CA GLY A 177 6.92 19.56 12.82
C GLY A 177 7.18 18.26 13.58
N PHE A 178 8.17 17.46 13.16
CA PHE A 178 8.47 16.12 13.68
C PHE A 178 9.12 16.16 15.08
N THR A 179 8.32 16.50 16.08
CA THR A 179 8.74 16.69 17.47
C THR A 179 7.87 15.86 18.41
N VAL A 180 8.43 15.45 19.56
CA VAL A 180 7.69 14.61 20.54
C VAL A 180 6.37 15.30 20.89
N ARG A 181 6.44 16.60 21.20
CA ARG A 181 5.28 17.41 21.57
C ARG A 181 4.22 17.44 20.47
N ASN A 182 4.58 17.68 19.22
CA ASN A 182 3.60 17.79 18.15
C ASN A 182 2.97 16.44 17.83
N ILE A 183 3.78 15.40 17.72
CA ILE A 183 3.31 14.04 17.40
C ILE A 183 2.42 13.50 18.52
N THR A 184 2.81 13.66 19.79
CA THR A 184 1.99 13.16 20.90
C THR A 184 0.72 13.98 21.07
N ARG A 185 0.77 15.30 20.85
CA ARG A 185 -0.43 16.15 20.83
C ARG A 185 -1.40 15.71 19.74
N GLU A 186 -0.92 15.50 18.52
CA GLU A 186 -1.78 15.08 17.40
C GLU A 186 -2.27 13.63 17.54
N ALA A 187 -1.47 12.76 18.17
CA ALA A 187 -1.87 11.39 18.47
C ALA A 187 -2.83 11.28 19.67
N GLY A 188 -3.01 12.35 20.46
CA GLY A 188 -3.77 12.31 21.72
C GLY A 188 -3.07 11.48 22.81
N LEU A 189 -1.74 11.49 22.84
CA LEU A 189 -0.91 10.65 23.70
C LEU A 189 -0.02 11.47 24.64
N SER A 190 0.46 10.83 25.71
CA SER A 190 1.47 11.42 26.58
C SER A 190 2.86 11.36 25.91
N PRO A 191 3.78 12.31 26.21
CA PRO A 191 5.12 12.34 25.62
C PRO A 191 5.93 11.05 25.81
N GLY A 192 5.73 10.35 26.93
CA GLY A 192 6.42 9.09 27.25
C GLY A 192 6.10 7.94 26.30
N MET A 193 5.01 8.03 25.53
CA MET A 193 4.60 6.98 24.59
C MET A 193 5.57 6.79 23.42
N ILE A 194 6.30 7.84 23.04
CA ILE A 194 7.32 7.73 21.98
C ILE A 194 8.47 6.86 22.45
N ASN A 195 8.99 7.13 23.65
CA ASN A 195 10.07 6.33 24.22
C ASN A 195 9.62 4.89 24.47
N LEU A 196 8.40 4.68 24.97
CA LEU A 196 7.87 3.34 25.23
C LEU A 196 7.80 2.46 23.97
N HIS A 197 7.38 3.01 22.83
CA HIS A 197 7.13 2.23 21.61
C HIS A 197 8.29 2.23 20.61
N PHE A 198 9.15 3.24 20.65
CA PHE A 198 10.19 3.46 19.65
C PHE A 198 11.57 3.72 20.24
N GLY A 199 11.70 3.87 21.57
CA GLY A 199 12.94 4.20 22.28
C GLY A 199 13.40 5.65 22.08
N SER A 200 13.21 6.22 20.88
CA SER A 200 13.62 7.59 20.58
C SER A 200 12.80 8.17 19.43
N MET A 201 12.98 9.47 19.18
CA MET A 201 12.42 10.09 17.98
C MET A 201 13.02 9.52 16.69
N GLU A 202 14.29 9.14 16.74
CA GLU A 202 14.99 8.46 15.64
C GLU A 202 14.39 7.07 15.38
N GLY A 203 14.09 6.30 16.43
CA GLY A 203 13.39 5.03 16.29
C GLY A 203 11.98 5.16 15.72
N LEU A 204 11.28 6.27 16.00
CA LEU A 204 10.00 6.58 15.37
C LEU A 204 10.19 6.96 13.90
N LEU A 205 11.21 7.74 13.59
CA LEU A 205 11.55 8.10 12.21
C LEU A 205 11.84 6.84 11.37
N HIS A 206 12.60 5.88 11.91
CA HIS A 206 12.83 4.58 11.28
C HIS A 206 11.52 3.80 11.07
N ALA A 207 10.61 3.82 12.04
CA ALA A 207 9.30 3.17 11.92
C ALA A 207 8.40 3.84 10.87
N VAL A 208 8.47 5.17 10.70
CA VAL A 208 7.79 5.89 9.61
C VAL A 208 8.38 5.48 8.27
N PHE A 209 9.70 5.40 8.15
CA PHE A 209 10.32 4.90 6.92
C PHE A 209 9.95 3.46 6.62
N ASP A 210 9.89 2.60 7.62
CA ASP A 210 9.39 1.23 7.44
C ASP A 210 7.94 1.23 6.93
N SER A 211 7.07 2.17 7.34
CA SER A 211 5.71 2.20 6.79
C SER A 211 5.64 2.64 5.32
N VAL A 212 6.62 3.40 4.84
CA VAL A 212 6.66 3.94 3.46
C VAL A 212 7.44 3.03 2.51
N MET A 213 8.53 2.44 2.98
CA MET A 213 9.43 1.57 2.20
C MET A 213 8.91 0.13 2.03
N PHE A 214 7.94 -0.29 2.85
CA PHE A 214 7.45 -1.67 2.86
C PHE A 214 6.14 -1.87 2.08
N GLU A 215 5.69 -0.87 1.32
CA GLU A 215 4.60 -1.03 0.35
C GLU A 215 5.05 -1.75 -0.94
N LEU A 216 5.87 -2.81 -0.83
CA LEU A 216 6.06 -3.71 -1.98
C LEU A 216 4.70 -4.33 -2.34
N PRO A 217 4.37 -4.44 -3.64
CA PRO A 217 3.34 -5.37 -4.06
C PRO A 217 3.73 -6.80 -3.63
N ASP A 218 2.73 -7.65 -3.42
CA ASP A 218 2.82 -9.07 -3.00
C ASP A 218 3.56 -9.99 -4.02
N THR A 219 4.31 -9.39 -4.94
CA THR A 219 5.04 -10.03 -6.04
C THR A 219 6.53 -10.15 -5.78
N ALA A 220 7.05 -9.54 -4.70
CA ALA A 220 8.46 -9.58 -4.31
C ALA A 220 9.00 -11.02 -4.29
N GLY A 221 10.00 -11.29 -5.14
CA GLY A 221 10.68 -12.59 -5.23
C GLY A 221 10.02 -13.66 -6.11
N ARG A 222 8.91 -13.38 -6.80
CA ARG A 222 8.29 -14.34 -7.74
C ARG A 222 8.70 -14.05 -9.18
N GLU A 223 9.36 -15.01 -9.84
CA GLU A 223 9.74 -14.90 -11.24
C GLU A 223 8.49 -14.77 -12.14
N PRO A 224 8.46 -13.84 -13.11
CA PRO A 224 7.29 -13.68 -13.97
C PRO A 224 7.07 -14.95 -14.80
N VAL A 225 5.80 -15.34 -14.97
CA VAL A 225 5.45 -16.61 -15.63
C VAL A 225 5.79 -16.60 -17.12
N ASN A 226 5.66 -15.46 -17.79
CA ASN A 226 6.02 -15.31 -19.20
C ASN A 226 6.42 -13.86 -19.57
N LEU A 227 6.70 -13.66 -20.86
CA LEU A 227 7.09 -12.38 -21.43
C LEU A 227 6.04 -11.28 -21.20
N THR A 228 4.76 -11.56 -21.48
CA THR A 228 3.68 -10.58 -21.38
C THR A 228 3.56 -10.05 -19.95
N VAL A 229 3.63 -10.94 -18.95
CA VAL A 229 3.64 -10.55 -17.53
C VAL A 229 4.85 -9.70 -17.20
N ALA A 230 6.03 -10.11 -17.67
CA ALA A 230 7.25 -9.35 -17.42
C ALA A 230 7.11 -7.93 -17.99
N ILE A 231 6.64 -7.78 -19.24
CA ILE A 231 6.42 -6.47 -19.88
C ILE A 231 5.38 -5.64 -19.10
N ILE A 232 4.26 -6.23 -18.70
CA ILE A 232 3.22 -5.54 -17.90
C ILE A 232 3.80 -5.05 -16.58
N ASN A 233 4.51 -5.92 -15.85
CA ASN A 233 5.10 -5.57 -14.56
C ASN A 233 6.15 -4.47 -14.69
N LEU A 234 7.04 -4.53 -15.70
CA LEU A 234 8.01 -3.48 -15.97
C LEU A 234 7.31 -2.12 -16.18
N ARG A 235 6.25 -2.10 -16.99
CA ARG A 235 5.46 -0.88 -17.24
C ARG A 235 4.76 -0.38 -15.98
N LEU A 236 4.19 -1.29 -15.17
CA LEU A 236 3.53 -0.94 -13.92
C LEU A 236 4.52 -0.38 -12.90
N ILE A 237 5.72 -0.97 -12.78
CA ILE A 237 6.78 -0.48 -11.89
C ILE A 237 7.16 0.95 -12.28
N VAL A 238 7.47 1.20 -13.55
CA VAL A 238 7.85 2.54 -14.03
C VAL A 238 6.69 3.53 -13.87
N LYS A 239 5.45 3.13 -14.20
CA LYS A 239 4.26 3.97 -14.01
C LYS A 239 4.08 4.34 -12.54
N ARG A 240 4.06 3.35 -11.66
CA ARG A 240 3.88 3.50 -10.21
C ARG A 240 4.94 4.42 -9.61
N TYR A 241 6.18 4.31 -10.09
CA TYR A 241 7.27 5.18 -9.64
C TYR A 241 6.98 6.67 -9.86
N PHE A 242 6.20 7.06 -10.88
CA PHE A 242 5.89 8.47 -11.14
C PHE A 242 4.47 8.90 -10.73
N GLU A 243 3.73 8.04 -10.02
CA GLU A 243 2.42 8.37 -9.49
C GLU A 243 2.53 9.23 -8.21
N PRO A 244 1.66 10.25 -8.03
CA PRO A 244 1.75 11.20 -6.91
C PRO A 244 1.70 10.55 -5.52
N GLN A 245 1.08 9.37 -5.41
CA GLN A 245 0.94 8.63 -4.16
C GLN A 245 2.27 8.05 -3.66
N TYR A 246 3.23 7.79 -4.55
CA TYR A 246 4.55 7.26 -4.21
C TYR A 246 5.61 8.36 -4.27
N PHE A 247 5.63 9.12 -5.38
CA PHE A 247 6.66 10.11 -5.64
C PHE A 247 6.02 11.45 -6.00
N SER A 248 6.01 12.35 -5.01
CA SER A 248 5.55 13.73 -5.14
C SER A 248 6.59 14.70 -4.57
N ARG A 249 6.40 16.01 -4.77
CA ARG A 249 7.20 17.03 -4.07
C ARG A 249 7.07 16.92 -2.55
N GLN A 250 5.89 16.54 -2.05
CA GLN A 250 5.68 16.31 -0.62
C GLN A 250 6.45 15.08 -0.12
N SER A 251 6.64 14.05 -0.95
CA SER A 251 7.45 12.88 -0.58
C SER A 251 8.90 13.26 -0.25
N LEU A 252 9.47 14.34 -0.81
CA LEU A 252 10.81 14.82 -0.44
C LEU A 252 10.93 15.19 1.05
N LEU A 253 9.82 15.61 1.67
CA LEU A 253 9.80 15.91 3.10
C LEU A 253 10.05 14.66 3.96
N VAL A 254 9.82 13.47 3.40
CA VAL A 254 10.11 12.16 4.03
C VAL A 254 11.46 11.62 3.57
N TRP A 255 11.79 11.72 2.27
CA TRP A 255 13.02 11.16 1.70
C TRP A 255 14.30 11.88 2.13
N LEU A 256 14.33 13.22 2.21
CA LEU A 256 15.54 13.93 2.63
C LEU A 256 15.95 13.61 4.08
N PRO A 257 15.02 13.56 5.04
CA PRO A 257 15.34 13.11 6.40
C PRO A 257 15.76 11.65 6.47
N LEU A 258 15.26 10.79 5.57
CA LEU A 258 15.70 9.40 5.47
C LEU A 258 17.17 9.33 5.09
N PHE A 259 17.59 10.09 4.09
CA PHE A 259 18.98 10.15 3.68
C PHE A 259 19.88 10.68 4.81
N ASP A 260 19.45 11.70 5.55
CA ASP A 260 20.17 12.18 6.74
C ASP A 260 20.28 11.08 7.83
N ALA A 261 19.20 10.35 8.10
CA ALA A 261 19.21 9.24 9.07
C ALA A 261 20.17 8.12 8.64
N MET A 262 20.16 7.74 7.36
CA MET A 262 21.08 6.73 6.80
C MET A 262 22.55 7.15 6.90
N LEU A 263 22.86 8.45 6.88
CA LEU A 263 24.23 8.94 7.08
C LEU A 263 24.69 8.84 8.54
N ARG A 264 23.76 8.86 9.49
CA ARG A 264 24.05 8.87 10.93
C ARG A 264 24.02 7.47 11.57
N ASP A 265 23.18 6.58 11.06
CA ASP A 265 23.03 5.21 11.57
C ASP A 265 23.46 4.17 10.51
N PRO A 266 24.66 3.56 10.66
CA PRO A 266 25.15 2.53 9.75
C PRO A 266 24.29 1.27 9.70
N GLU A 267 23.64 0.86 10.79
CA GLU A 267 22.79 -0.34 10.82
C GLU A 267 21.46 -0.08 10.12
N PHE A 268 20.88 1.10 10.33
CA PHE A 268 19.71 1.52 9.58
C PHE A 268 20.01 1.64 8.07
N ARG A 269 21.17 2.21 7.70
CA ARG A 269 21.61 2.23 6.30
C ARG A 269 21.74 0.84 5.69
N LYS A 270 22.31 -0.13 6.42
CA LYS A 270 22.38 -1.53 5.95
C LYS A 270 21.00 -2.12 5.73
N LYS A 271 20.05 -1.87 6.64
CA LYS A 271 18.66 -2.32 6.51
C LYS A 271 17.99 -1.75 5.27
N VAL A 272 18.12 -0.44 5.03
CA VAL A 272 17.58 0.21 3.83
C VAL A 272 18.24 -0.32 2.56
N TYR A 273 19.57 -0.52 2.57
CA TYR A 273 20.30 -1.06 1.43
C TYR A 273 19.91 -2.50 1.09
N ALA A 274 19.76 -3.37 2.09
CA ALA A 274 19.27 -4.74 1.86
C ALA A 274 17.89 -4.75 1.20
N ARG A 275 17.03 -3.80 1.60
CA ARG A 275 15.71 -3.64 0.99
C ARG A 275 15.78 -3.12 -0.45
N ASP A 276 16.65 -2.16 -0.72
CA ASP A 276 16.91 -1.68 -2.09
C ASP A 276 17.38 -2.82 -2.99
N GLU A 277 18.26 -3.69 -2.50
CA GLU A 277 18.70 -4.89 -3.24
C GLU A 277 17.55 -5.89 -3.50
N ASP A 278 16.61 -6.08 -2.55
CA ASP A 278 15.40 -6.90 -2.80
C ASP A 278 14.55 -6.32 -3.96
N TYR A 279 14.36 -5.00 -3.97
CA TYR A 279 13.63 -4.28 -5.03
C TYR A 279 14.34 -4.39 -6.38
N VAL A 280 15.66 -4.21 -6.40
CA VAL A 280 16.50 -4.37 -7.60
C VAL A 280 16.40 -5.79 -8.13
N ALA A 281 16.44 -6.80 -7.25
CA ALA A 281 16.33 -8.20 -7.64
C ALA A 281 14.96 -8.52 -8.27
N GLU A 282 13.87 -8.01 -7.71
CA GLU A 282 12.52 -8.17 -8.29
C GLU A 282 12.47 -7.55 -9.69
N PHE A 283 12.91 -6.29 -9.84
CA PHE A 283 12.90 -5.59 -11.11
C PHE A 283 13.79 -6.30 -12.15
N ALA A 284 14.98 -6.74 -11.73
CA ALA A 284 15.90 -7.51 -12.56
C ALA A 284 15.31 -8.83 -13.04
N SER A 285 14.48 -9.51 -12.25
CA SER A 285 13.81 -10.75 -12.68
C SER A 285 12.91 -10.53 -13.89
N HIS A 286 12.22 -9.40 -13.96
CA HIS A 286 11.37 -9.03 -15.09
C HIS A 286 12.20 -8.66 -16.33
N ILE A 287 13.28 -7.90 -16.13
CA ILE A 287 14.23 -7.56 -17.19
C ILE A 287 14.87 -8.82 -17.78
N ALA A 288 15.35 -9.72 -16.92
CA ALA A 288 15.97 -10.98 -17.31
C ALA A 288 15.03 -11.85 -18.15
N LYS A 289 13.74 -11.90 -17.79
CA LYS A 289 12.76 -12.66 -18.58
C LYS A 289 12.58 -12.10 -19.99
N VAL A 290 12.51 -10.78 -20.13
CA VAL A 290 12.41 -10.13 -21.46
C VAL A 290 13.69 -10.39 -22.27
N MET A 291 14.86 -10.23 -21.65
CA MET A 291 16.15 -10.47 -22.29
C MET A 291 16.30 -11.91 -22.76
N ALA A 292 15.96 -12.88 -21.92
CA ALA A 292 16.03 -14.31 -22.25
C ALA A 292 15.12 -14.67 -23.42
N PHE A 293 13.86 -14.19 -23.42
CA PHE A 293 12.94 -14.42 -24.53
C PHE A 293 13.46 -13.82 -25.85
N ARG A 294 14.08 -12.64 -25.78
CA ARG A 294 14.58 -11.90 -26.95
C ARG A 294 16.02 -12.23 -27.32
N GLN A 295 16.67 -13.15 -26.59
CA GLN A 295 18.08 -13.50 -26.78
C GLN A 295 19.03 -12.28 -26.70
N ILE A 296 18.73 -11.35 -25.78
CA ILE A 296 19.56 -10.18 -25.52
C ILE A 296 20.59 -10.53 -24.46
N GLU A 297 21.87 -10.38 -24.77
CA GLU A 297 22.96 -10.53 -23.80
C GLU A 297 23.08 -9.29 -22.90
N GLY A 298 23.41 -9.51 -21.63
CA GLY A 298 23.70 -8.44 -20.68
C GLY A 298 23.39 -8.80 -19.24
N ASP A 299 23.51 -7.81 -18.35
CA ASP A 299 23.27 -7.95 -16.92
C ASP A 299 21.96 -7.26 -16.53
N ALA A 300 20.92 -8.06 -16.29
CA ALA A 300 19.60 -7.56 -15.88
C ALA A 300 19.62 -6.82 -14.54
N VAL A 301 20.49 -7.21 -13.61
CA VAL A 301 20.64 -6.55 -12.30
C VAL A 301 21.27 -5.17 -12.49
N ALA A 302 22.30 -5.07 -13.32
CA ALA A 302 22.89 -3.79 -13.66
C ALA A 302 21.89 -2.85 -14.36
N ILE A 303 21.08 -3.37 -15.29
CA ILE A 303 20.04 -2.58 -15.97
C ILE A 303 19.00 -2.08 -14.97
N ALA A 304 18.50 -2.95 -14.08
CA ALA A 304 17.54 -2.58 -13.05
C ALA A 304 18.06 -1.46 -12.15
N ARG A 305 19.28 -1.62 -11.62
CA ARG A 305 19.93 -0.62 -10.76
C ARG A 305 20.12 0.72 -11.48
N ASN A 306 20.58 0.69 -12.72
CA ASN A 306 20.78 1.91 -13.51
C ASN A 306 19.45 2.62 -13.81
N LEU A 307 18.39 1.87 -14.10
CA LEU A 307 17.06 2.44 -14.34
C LEU A 307 16.50 3.07 -13.05
N MET A 308 16.64 2.42 -11.89
CA MET A 308 16.23 3.00 -10.60
C MET A 308 16.97 4.31 -10.33
N SER A 309 18.31 4.32 -10.44
CA SER A 309 19.10 5.55 -10.26
C SER A 309 18.70 6.65 -11.26
N PHE A 310 18.36 6.28 -12.49
CA PHE A 310 17.89 7.23 -13.48
C PHE A 310 16.51 7.81 -13.12
N MET A 311 15.58 6.98 -12.67
CA MET A 311 14.26 7.41 -12.20
C MET A 311 14.34 8.29 -10.95
N ASP A 312 15.19 7.95 -9.98
CA ASP A 312 15.47 8.78 -8.80
C ASP A 312 15.94 10.18 -9.23
N GLY A 313 16.88 10.25 -10.18
CA GLY A 313 17.39 11.51 -10.73
C GLY A 313 16.34 12.31 -11.50
N LEU A 314 15.50 11.65 -12.29
CA LEU A 314 14.38 12.26 -13.01
C LEU A 314 13.35 12.86 -12.04
N TRP A 315 12.94 12.10 -11.03
CA TRP A 315 12.01 12.56 -10.00
C TRP A 315 12.58 13.74 -9.22
N LEU A 316 13.82 13.63 -8.74
CA LEU A 316 14.46 14.71 -7.99
C LEU A 316 14.57 15.99 -8.84
N ARG A 317 14.91 15.88 -10.12
CA ARG A 317 14.94 17.04 -11.03
C ARG A 317 13.56 17.63 -11.28
N TRP A 318 12.54 16.79 -11.43
CA TRP A 318 11.16 17.23 -11.58
C TRP A 318 10.67 18.02 -10.37
N CYS A 319 11.04 17.60 -9.15
CA CYS A 319 10.69 18.29 -7.92
C CYS A 319 11.16 19.76 -7.89
N HIS A 320 12.27 20.08 -8.55
CA HIS A 320 12.81 21.44 -8.70
C HIS A 320 12.12 22.26 -9.81
N SER A 321 11.35 21.62 -10.68
CA SER A 321 10.66 22.29 -11.79
C SER A 321 9.37 22.97 -11.33
N SER A 322 8.75 23.79 -12.19
CA SER A 322 7.43 24.40 -11.98
C SER A 322 6.26 23.58 -12.57
N ARG A 323 6.53 22.39 -13.13
CA ARG A 323 5.50 21.55 -13.78
C ARG A 323 4.75 20.69 -12.77
N ASP A 324 3.49 20.39 -13.04
CA ASP A 324 2.65 19.56 -12.17
C ASP A 324 2.48 18.12 -12.66
N ASP A 325 3.00 17.79 -13.86
CA ASP A 325 2.94 16.43 -14.41
C ASP A 325 4.34 15.82 -14.60
N THR A 326 4.41 14.50 -14.46
CA THR A 326 5.62 13.66 -14.55
C THR A 326 5.67 12.85 -15.86
N ARG A 327 4.83 13.19 -16.85
CA ARG A 327 4.74 12.41 -18.11
C ARG A 327 6.08 12.35 -18.86
N PRO A 328 6.88 13.45 -18.93
CA PRO A 328 8.18 13.40 -19.58
C PRO A 328 9.19 12.50 -18.85
N GLU A 329 9.17 12.48 -17.52
CA GLU A 329 10.03 11.62 -16.71
C GLU A 329 9.66 10.14 -16.89
N HIS A 330 8.37 9.82 -16.86
CA HIS A 330 7.87 8.49 -17.17
C HIS A 330 8.28 8.04 -18.58
N ALA A 331 8.10 8.90 -19.59
CA ALA A 331 8.48 8.60 -20.97
C ALA A 331 9.98 8.36 -21.11
N ALA A 332 10.82 9.17 -20.46
CA ALA A 332 12.27 9.00 -20.48
C ALA A 332 12.71 7.69 -19.80
N ALA A 333 12.09 7.31 -18.68
CA ALA A 333 12.36 6.04 -18.01
C ALA A 333 11.98 4.82 -18.88
N MET A 334 10.82 4.90 -19.55
CA MET A 334 10.39 3.88 -20.51
C MET A 334 11.34 3.79 -21.71
N GLU A 335 11.73 4.92 -22.31
CA GLU A 335 12.68 4.97 -23.43
C GLU A 335 14.04 4.37 -23.03
N TYR A 336 14.54 4.72 -21.84
CA TYR A 336 15.75 4.10 -21.31
C TYR A 336 15.62 2.59 -21.24
N LEU A 337 14.53 2.07 -20.64
CA LEU A 337 14.34 0.64 -20.49
C LEU A 337 14.21 -0.06 -21.84
N GLU A 338 13.41 0.49 -22.76
CA GLU A 338 13.24 -0.04 -24.12
C GLU A 338 14.56 -0.04 -24.91
N SER A 339 15.46 0.93 -24.67
CA SER A 339 16.80 0.92 -25.27
C SER A 339 17.67 -0.27 -24.82
N LYS A 340 17.34 -0.90 -23.69
CA LYS A 340 18.09 -2.04 -23.13
C LYS A 340 17.46 -3.38 -23.46
N VAL A 341 16.13 -3.46 -23.48
CA VAL A 341 15.42 -4.74 -23.64
C VAL A 341 14.57 -4.83 -24.91
N GLY A 342 14.57 -3.80 -25.75
CA GLY A 342 13.68 -3.66 -26.90
C GLY A 342 12.28 -3.14 -26.51
N SER A 343 11.41 -2.94 -27.50
CA SER A 343 10.08 -2.35 -27.29
C SER A 343 9.27 -3.04 -26.20
N LEU A 344 8.64 -2.28 -25.32
CA LEU A 344 7.72 -2.78 -24.30
C LEU A 344 6.27 -2.47 -24.67
N ALA A 345 5.99 -2.23 -25.95
CA ALA A 345 4.64 -2.18 -26.47
C ALA A 345 3.99 -3.57 -26.35
N ILE A 346 2.74 -3.59 -25.91
CA ILE A 346 1.91 -4.80 -25.96
C ILE A 346 1.20 -4.73 -27.31
N GLU A 347 1.78 -5.32 -28.36
CA GLU A 347 1.09 -5.44 -29.64
C GLU A 347 -0.10 -6.40 -29.49
N GLY A 348 -1.31 -5.95 -29.83
CA GLY A 348 -2.51 -6.79 -29.89
C GLY A 348 -3.41 -6.81 -28.65
N VAL A 349 -3.74 -5.64 -28.09
CA VAL A 349 -5.00 -5.47 -27.33
C VAL A 349 -6.02 -4.74 -28.20
#